data_AF-A0A0N0XBU7-F1
#
_entry.id   AF-A0A0N0XBU7-F1
#
_cell.length_a   1.000
_cell.length_b   1.000
_cell.length_c   1.000
_cell.angle_alpha   90.00
_cell.angle_beta   90.00
_cell.angle_gamma   90.00
#
_symmetry.space_group_name_H-M   'P 1'
#
loop_
_entity.id
_entity.type
_entity.pdbx_description
1 polymer ?
#
loop_
_entity_poly.entity_id
_entity_poly.type
_entity_poly.pdbx_seq_one_letter_code
_entity_poly.pdbx_strand_id
1 'polypeptide(L)' 'MAMTSTTATPAQRAWLEHYERETTFEPLHQGELDSGTMTWAEVARANVDWFEFWAMDAHLAIQKNNPADLEDDSAA' A
#
# COMPACT_ATOMS: atom_id res chain seq x y z
N MET A 1 -4.67 12.65 1.48
CA MET A 1 -5.42 13.32 0.40
C MET A 1 -4.51 13.40 -0.80
N ALA A 2 -4.65 12.44 -1.71
CA ALA A 2 -4.29 12.68 -3.10
C ALA A 2 -5.15 11.80 -4.01
N MET A 3 -6.48 11.85 -3.88
CA MET A 3 -7.34 11.48 -5.01
C MET A 3 -7.10 12.52 -6.12
N THR A 4 -6.15 12.20 -7.00
CA THR A 4 -5.63 13.06 -8.05
C THR A 4 -6.21 12.69 -9.41
N SER A 5 -6.73 11.46 -9.55
CA SER A 5 -7.36 11.03 -10.80
C SER A 5 -8.60 11.87 -11.11
N THR A 6 -8.57 12.46 -12.30
CA THR A 6 -9.64 13.26 -12.91
C THR A 6 -10.61 12.42 -13.73
N THR A 7 -10.20 11.20 -14.11
CA THR A 7 -11.00 10.30 -14.96
C THR A 7 -11.65 9.13 -14.22
N ALA A 8 -11.22 8.85 -12.99
CA ALA A 8 -11.80 7.79 -12.17
C ALA A 8 -13.31 8.01 -11.98
N THR A 9 -14.08 6.97 -12.26
CA THR A 9 -15.51 6.92 -11.95
C THR A 9 -15.75 7.02 -10.43
N PRO A 10 -16.97 7.36 -9.98
CA PRO A 10 -17.28 7.43 -8.55
C PRO A 10 -16.98 6.12 -7.79
N ALA A 11 -17.26 4.96 -8.39
CA ALA A 11 -16.97 3.67 -7.77
C ALA A 11 -15.47 3.39 -7.63
N GLN A 12 -14.68 3.77 -8.65
CA GLN A 12 -13.22 3.65 -8.62
C GLN A 12 -12.61 4.59 -7.58
N ARG A 13 -13.10 5.84 -7.51
CA ARG A 13 -12.70 6.79 -6.47
C ARG A 13 -13.01 6.27 -5.07
N ALA A 14 -14.22 5.74 -4.85
CA ALA A 14 -14.59 5.15 -3.57
C ALA A 14 -13.67 3.97 -3.17
N TRP A 15 -13.22 3.18 -4.16
CA TRP A 15 -12.25 2.13 -3.91
C TRP A 15 -10.86 2.69 -3.53
N LEU A 16 -10.38 3.72 -4.23
CA LEU A 16 -9.10 4.40 -3.90
C LEU A 16 -9.15 5.01 -2.48
N GLU A 17 -10.26 5.65 -2.12
CA GLU A 17 -10.50 6.20 -0.78
C GLU A 17 -10.55 5.10 0.29
N HIS A 18 -11.14 3.95 -0.04
CA HIS A 18 -11.13 2.79 0.86
C HIS A 18 -9.71 2.26 1.05
N TYR A 19 -8.95 2.09 -0.04
CA TYR A 19 -7.56 1.67 0.01
C TYR A 19 -6.71 2.61 0.90
N GLU A 20 -6.79 3.94 0.70
CA GLU A 20 -6.05 4.90 1.52
C GLU A 20 -6.44 4.80 3.00
N ARG A 21 -7.74 4.64 3.28
CA ARG A 21 -8.22 4.50 4.66
C ARG A 21 -7.69 3.26 5.37
N GLU A 22 -7.72 2.09 4.72
CA GLU A 22 -7.32 0.85 5.38
C GLU A 22 -5.80 0.70 5.47
N THR A 23 -5.08 1.17 4.45
CA THR A 23 -3.62 0.99 4.36
C THR A 23 -2.83 2.18 4.92
N THR A 24 -3.47 3.34 5.06
CA THR A 24 -2.85 4.64 5.36
C THR A 24 -1.89 5.17 4.29
N PHE A 25 -1.82 4.51 3.13
CA PHE A 25 -0.97 4.91 2.00
C PHE A 25 -1.77 5.56 0.88
N GLU A 26 -1.15 6.52 0.20
CA GLU A 26 -1.76 7.13 -0.97
C GLU A 26 -1.89 6.13 -2.12
N PRO A 27 -3.03 6.09 -2.83
CA PRO A 27 -3.21 5.19 -3.95
C PRO A 27 -2.28 5.54 -5.12
N LEU A 28 -1.55 4.54 -5.61
CA LEU A 28 -0.60 4.63 -6.71
C LEU A 28 -1.31 4.62 -8.07
N HIS A 29 -0.59 5.05 -9.11
CA HIS A 29 -0.96 4.93 -10.53
C HIS A 29 -2.22 5.69 -11.01
N GLN A 30 -2.62 6.74 -10.30
CA GLN A 30 -3.78 7.56 -10.68
C GLN A 30 -3.56 8.38 -11.96
N GLY A 31 -2.33 8.82 -12.23
CA GLY A 31 -1.99 9.53 -13.48
C GLY A 31 -1.93 8.60 -14.70
N GLU A 32 -1.49 7.36 -14.48
CA GLU A 32 -1.48 6.30 -15.48
C GLU A 32 -2.90 5.85 -15.84
N LEU A 33 -3.82 5.86 -14.87
CA LEU A 33 -5.25 5.72 -15.12
C LEU A 33 -5.76 6.86 -16.02
N ASP A 34 -5.45 8.11 -15.66
CA ASP A 34 -5.91 9.30 -16.38
C ASP A 34 -5.37 9.40 -17.82
N SER A 35 -4.13 8.99 -18.03
CA SER A 35 -3.52 8.94 -19.36
C SER A 35 -3.98 7.74 -20.21
N GLY A 36 -4.66 6.77 -19.60
CA GLY A 36 -5.02 5.51 -20.24
C GLY A 36 -3.84 4.55 -20.44
N THR A 37 -2.69 4.83 -19.81
CA THR A 37 -1.51 3.94 -19.83
C THR A 37 -1.78 2.65 -19.06
N MET A 38 -2.59 2.72 -17.99
CA MET A 38 -3.06 1.57 -17.24
C MET A 38 -4.58 1.53 -17.20
N THR A 39 -5.14 0.33 -17.32
CA THR A 39 -6.54 0.08 -17.04
C THR A 39 -6.80 0.12 -15.54
N TRP A 40 -8.05 0.36 -15.15
CA TRP A 40 -8.46 0.30 -13.74
C TRP A 40 -8.07 -1.01 -13.03
N ALA A 41 -8.24 -2.14 -13.71
CA ALA A 41 -7.91 -3.44 -13.15
C ALA A 41 -6.40 -3.57 -12.85
N GLU A 42 -5.55 -2.99 -13.70
CA GLU A 42 -4.10 -2.96 -13.49
C GLU A 42 -3.72 -2.04 -12.34
N VAL A 43 -4.36 -0.87 -12.22
CA VAL A 43 -4.13 0.08 -11.11
C VAL A 43 -4.52 -0.53 -9.78
N ALA A 44 -5.71 -1.13 -9.68
CA ALA A 44 -6.19 -1.76 -8.45
C ALA A 44 -5.27 -2.91 -8.02
N ARG A 45 -4.87 -3.77 -8.96
CA ARG A 45 -3.92 -4.85 -8.70
C ARG A 45 -2.57 -4.34 -8.23
N ALA A 46 -1.99 -3.34 -8.92
CA ALA A 46 -0.68 -2.79 -8.57
C ALA A 46 -0.66 -2.18 -7.15
N ASN A 47 -1.76 -1.54 -6.73
CA ASN A 47 -1.90 -1.04 -5.36
C ASN A 47 -1.90 -2.18 -4.32
N VAL A 48 -2.67 -3.25 -4.57
CA VAL A 48 -2.71 -4.41 -3.66
C VAL A 48 -1.36 -5.11 -3.60
N ASP A 49 -0.77 -5.43 -4.75
CA ASP A 49 0.52 -6.12 -4.85
C ASP A 49 1.62 -5.35 -4.10
N TRP A 50 1.65 -4.01 -4.27
CA TRP A 50 2.60 -3.15 -3.56
C TRP A 50 2.37 -3.18 -2.05
N PHE A 51 1.12 -3.06 -1.59
CA PHE A 51 0.81 -3.07 -0.16
C PHE A 51 1.17 -4.41 0.48
N GLU A 52 0.85 -5.53 -0.17
CA GLU A 52 1.19 -6.87 0.31
C GLU A 52 2.71 -7.04 0.44
N PHE A 53 3.46 -6.59 -0.56
CA PHE A 53 4.92 -6.64 -0.53
C PHE A 53 5.48 -5.79 0.63
N TRP A 54 5.02 -4.55 0.77
CA TRP A 54 5.44 -3.66 1.86
C TRP A 54 5.09 -4.24 3.24
N ALA A 55 3.86 -4.74 3.41
CA ALA A 55 3.38 -5.26 4.69
C ALA A 55 4.16 -6.52 5.11
N MET A 56 4.51 -7.39 4.15
CA MET A 56 5.35 -8.55 4.39
C MET A 56 6.75 -8.14 4.88
N ASP A 57 7.40 -7.19 4.19
CA ASP A 57 8.72 -6.70 4.59
C ASP A 57 8.70 -6.04 5.97
N ALA A 58 7.70 -5.19 6.22
CA ALA A 58 7.49 -4.56 7.53
C ALA A 58 7.28 -5.59 8.64
N HIS A 59 6.47 -6.63 8.39
CA HIS A 59 6.25 -7.71 9.35
C HIS A 59 7.57 -8.43 9.71
N LEU A 60 8.38 -8.79 8.71
CA LEU A 60 9.67 -9.44 8.92
C LEU A 60 10.65 -8.53 9.68
N ALA A 61 10.69 -7.23 9.35
CA ALA A 61 11.55 -6.26 10.02
C ALA A 61 11.17 -6.06 11.50
N ILE A 62 9.87 -6.04 11.81
CA ILE A 62 9.37 -5.97 13.20
C ILE A 62 9.73 -7.26 13.94
N GLN A 63 9.49 -8.43 13.34
CA GLN A 63 9.80 -9.71 13.95
C GLN A 63 11.30 -9.86 14.25
N LYS A 64 12.18 -9.41 13.35
CA LYS A 64 13.63 -9.46 13.55
C LYS A 64 14.10 -8.61 14.74
N ASN A 65 13.37 -7.54 15.08
CA ASN A 65 13.68 -6.66 16.20
C ASN A 65 12.77 -6.92 17.40
N ASN A 66 12.32 -8.16 17.58
CA ASN A 66 11.47 -8.56 18.69
C ASN A 66 12.21 -8.36 20.02
N PRO A 67 11.67 -7.55 20.96
CA PRO A 67 12.32 -7.28 22.24
C PRO A 67 12.69 -8.53 23.03
N ALA A 68 11.90 -9.60 22.95
CA ALA A 68 12.20 -10.86 23.63
C ALA A 68 13.49 -11.53 23.13
N ASP A 69 13.87 -11.30 21.88
CA ASP A 69 15.10 -11.81 21.27
C ASP A 69 16.30 -10.86 21.51
N LEU A 70 16.06 -9.65 22.05
CA LEU A 70 17.09 -8.65 22.35
C LEU A 70 17.59 -8.70 23.81
N GLU A 71 16.83 -9.32 24.73
CA GLU A 71 17.18 -9.38 26.16
C GLU A 71 18.23 -10.47 26.49
N ASP A 72 18.47 -11.44 25.60
CA ASP A 72 19.37 -12.59 25.81
C ASP A 72 20.87 -12.27 25.58
N ASP A 73 21.20 -11.14 24.93
CA ASP A 73 22.58 -10.72 24.65
C ASP A 73 23.27 -9.99 25.83
N SER A 74 22.59 -9.83 26.96
CA SER A 74 23.11 -9.08 28.13
C SER A 74 23.72 -9.96 29.24
N ALA A 75 23.83 -11.27 29.02
CA ALA A 75 24.26 -12.25 30.03
C ALA A 75 25.54 -13.05 29.68
N ALA A 76 26.51 -12.42 29.02
CA ALA A 76 27.86 -12.99 28.80
C ALA A 76 28.96 -12.25 29.58
#